data_AF-A0A075HKE1-F1
#
_entry.id   AF-A0A075HKE1-F1
#
_cell.length_a   1.000
_cell.length_b   1.000
_cell.length_c   1.000
_cell.angle_alpha   90.00
_cell.angle_beta   90.00
_cell.angle_gamma   90.00
#
_symmetry.space_group_name_H-M   'P 1'
#
loop_
_entity.id
_entity.type
_entity.pdbx_description
1 polymer ?
#
loop_
_entity_poly.entity_id
_entity_poly.type
_entity_poly.pdbx_seq_one_letter_code
_entity_poly.pdbx_strand_id
1 'polypeptide(L)'
;MAEEIILGQLRLTVASLTIEQINQDRDSFLEDINHNVEKELEKVGLKLINVNIVDITDDSDYIESIGKKAAATAVENARVDVANAERDGAIGAAQADKTREVQVAENVAEAAKGRKAAEADQRVYVENQEAIAVSGENMAQAEIANANADLDEAKAGAKQRADVATAQAEAAIQRAFAGEEEERLKASEIVRENIQKQQIEIAAEAEAERQRRVARGEADAILAVYEAEAKGIQQVLDAKAKGYQNLVNSASGDPKAAATLLMVEKIESMVAAQVEAIRNLKIDKVTVWDGGNNDDGSSATSNFVSSLVQSLPPIHDVAKMAGVDLPDYLGSMSEEEGEDGE
;
A
#
# COMPACT_ATOMS: atom_id res chain seq x y z
N MET A 1 98.03 133.23 -53.24
CA MET A 1 96.91 133.74 -54.05
C MET A 1 95.82 132.69 -54.24
N ALA A 2 96.01 131.65 -55.07
CA ALA A 2 94.98 130.60 -55.26
C ALA A 2 94.61 129.88 -53.94
N GLU A 3 95.61 129.54 -53.12
CA GLU A 3 95.43 128.94 -51.79
C GLU A 3 94.60 129.83 -50.84
N GLU A 4 94.82 131.15 -50.86
CA GLU A 4 94.08 132.11 -50.02
C GLU A 4 92.62 132.24 -50.44
N ILE A 5 92.32 132.11 -51.74
CA ILE A 5 90.96 132.07 -52.28
C ILE A 5 90.24 130.79 -51.82
N ILE A 6 90.90 129.64 -51.93
CA ILE A 6 90.37 128.35 -51.49
C ILE A 6 90.07 128.39 -49.98
N LEU A 7 91.06 128.79 -49.15
CA LEU A 7 90.89 128.89 -47.69
C LEU A 7 89.84 129.93 -47.27
N GLY A 8 89.75 131.05 -47.99
CA GLY A 8 88.74 132.08 -47.77
C GLY A 8 87.32 131.57 -48.02
N GLN A 9 87.12 130.87 -49.14
CA GLN A 9 85.81 130.36 -49.52
C GLN A 9 85.39 129.13 -48.70
N LEU A 10 86.33 128.23 -48.36
CA LEU A 10 86.09 127.12 -47.42
C LEU A 10 85.61 127.62 -46.05
N ARG A 11 86.18 128.73 -45.55
CA ARG A 11 85.73 129.34 -44.29
C ARG A 11 84.30 129.88 -44.40
N LEU A 12 83.93 130.43 -45.56
CA LEU A 12 82.60 131.01 -45.79
C LEU A 12 81.52 129.92 -45.92
N THR A 13 81.81 128.80 -46.59
CA THR A 13 80.88 127.66 -46.67
C THR A 13 80.71 126.98 -45.31
N VAL A 14 81.80 126.71 -44.58
CA VAL A 14 81.74 126.16 -43.21
C VAL A 14 80.93 127.06 -42.27
N ALA A 15 81.08 128.39 -42.37
CA ALA A 15 80.32 129.34 -41.54
C ALA A 15 78.81 129.41 -41.85
N SER A 16 78.36 128.79 -42.96
CA SER A 16 76.95 128.80 -43.38
C SER A 16 76.16 127.54 -43.00
N LEU A 17 76.83 126.49 -42.53
CA LEU A 17 76.25 125.18 -42.20
C LEU A 17 76.38 124.87 -40.70
N THR A 18 75.52 123.99 -40.17
CA THR A 18 75.67 123.49 -38.79
C THR A 18 76.62 122.30 -38.72
N ILE A 19 77.17 122.04 -37.53
CA ILE A 19 78.11 120.94 -37.29
C ILE A 19 77.44 119.57 -37.57
N GLU A 20 76.14 119.46 -37.30
CA GLU A 20 75.35 118.27 -37.59
C GLU A 20 75.22 118.04 -39.09
N GLN A 21 74.94 119.08 -39.89
CA GLN A 21 74.83 118.97 -41.34
C GLN A 21 76.16 118.54 -41.96
N ILE A 22 77.26 119.19 -41.55
CA ILE A 22 78.63 118.88 -41.98
C ILE A 22 79.02 117.41 -41.68
N ASN A 23 78.51 116.81 -40.62
CA ASN A 23 78.85 115.45 -40.22
C ASN A 23 77.84 114.37 -40.67
N GLN A 24 76.55 114.71 -40.82
CA GLN A 24 75.49 113.78 -41.25
C GLN A 24 75.43 113.62 -42.76
N ASP A 25 75.66 114.69 -43.54
CA ASP A 25 75.61 114.68 -45.00
C ASP A 25 76.89 115.30 -45.59
N ARG A 26 77.93 114.47 -45.66
CA ARG A 26 79.25 114.86 -46.19
C ARG A 26 79.22 115.12 -47.70
N ASP A 27 78.32 114.48 -48.42
CA ASP A 27 78.25 114.59 -49.89
C ASP A 27 77.67 115.95 -50.27
N SER A 28 76.59 116.40 -49.61
CA SER A 28 76.04 117.76 -49.77
C SER A 28 77.08 118.84 -49.43
N PHE A 29 77.85 118.65 -48.36
CA PHE A 29 78.89 119.61 -47.95
C PHE A 29 80.05 119.71 -48.97
N LEU A 30 80.45 118.58 -49.58
CA LEU A 30 81.46 118.56 -50.64
C LEU A 30 80.96 119.24 -51.92
N GLU A 31 79.69 119.08 -52.29
CA GLU A 31 79.09 119.75 -53.44
C GLU A 31 79.08 121.28 -53.26
N ASP A 32 78.63 121.76 -52.10
CA ASP A 32 78.63 123.18 -51.74
C ASP A 32 80.04 123.79 -51.77
N ILE A 33 81.05 123.07 -51.29
CA ILE A 33 82.46 123.51 -51.35
C ILE A 33 82.94 123.62 -52.80
N ASN A 34 82.74 122.58 -53.61
CA ASN A 34 83.24 122.55 -54.99
C ASN A 34 82.62 123.69 -55.82
N HIS A 35 81.30 123.87 -55.77
CA HIS A 35 80.61 124.93 -56.50
C HIS A 35 81.12 126.34 -56.15
N ASN A 36 81.35 126.58 -54.85
CA ASN A 36 81.78 127.87 -54.35
C ASN A 36 83.26 128.16 -54.66
N VAL A 37 84.15 127.16 -54.52
CA VAL A 37 85.59 127.31 -54.78
C VAL A 37 85.90 127.41 -56.28
N GLU A 38 85.22 126.64 -57.14
CA GLU A 38 85.40 126.69 -58.59
C GLU A 38 85.11 128.11 -59.13
N LYS A 39 83.98 128.69 -58.74
CA LYS A 39 83.52 130.02 -59.14
C LYS A 39 84.47 131.17 -58.79
N GLU A 40 85.24 131.04 -57.70
CA GLU A 40 86.23 132.05 -57.31
C GLU A 40 87.60 131.83 -57.99
N LEU A 41 87.98 130.57 -58.25
CA LEU A 41 89.21 130.24 -58.99
C LEU A 41 89.11 130.61 -60.48
N GLU A 42 87.93 130.48 -61.09
CA GLU A 42 87.69 130.88 -62.49
C GLU A 42 88.01 132.37 -62.74
N LYS A 43 87.75 133.24 -61.76
CA LYS A 43 88.06 134.70 -61.86
C LYS A 43 89.55 134.99 -62.01
N VAL A 44 90.40 134.04 -61.62
CA VAL A 44 91.88 134.11 -61.71
C VAL A 44 92.40 133.20 -62.84
N GLY A 45 91.50 132.61 -63.65
CA GLY A 45 91.83 131.76 -64.79
C GLY A 45 92.26 130.34 -64.41
N LEU A 46 91.94 129.87 -63.21
CA LEU A 46 92.26 128.53 -62.73
C LEU A 46 91.00 127.67 -62.71
N LYS A 47 91.12 126.40 -63.13
CA LYS A 47 90.03 125.42 -63.05
C LYS A 47 90.25 124.44 -61.90
N LEU A 48 89.20 124.21 -61.11
CA LEU A 48 89.17 123.17 -60.10
C LEU A 48 88.97 121.79 -60.75
N ILE A 49 89.70 120.77 -60.29
CA ILE A 49 89.59 119.40 -60.81
C ILE A 49 88.88 118.48 -59.82
N ASN A 50 89.28 118.53 -58.55
CA ASN A 50 88.61 117.85 -57.44
C ASN A 50 89.02 118.49 -56.10
N VAL A 51 88.12 118.47 -55.11
CA VAL A 51 88.40 118.75 -53.70
C VAL A 51 87.84 117.61 -52.86
N ASN A 52 88.72 116.94 -52.11
CA ASN A 52 88.34 115.97 -51.10
C ASN A 52 88.65 116.55 -49.71
N ILE A 53 87.77 116.31 -48.75
CA ILE A 53 88.06 116.52 -47.33
C ILE A 53 88.71 115.25 -46.78
N VAL A 54 89.77 115.41 -45.98
CA VAL A 54 90.46 114.28 -45.34
C VAL A 54 89.80 113.96 -44.01
N ASP A 55 89.85 114.91 -43.07
CA ASP A 55 89.26 114.79 -41.74
C ASP A 55 88.56 116.10 -41.34
N ILE A 56 87.59 115.98 -40.43
CA ILE A 56 86.87 117.10 -39.82
C ILE A 56 87.02 116.93 -38.30
N THR A 57 87.69 117.87 -37.66
CA THR A 57 87.95 117.87 -36.21
C THR A 57 87.41 119.14 -35.56
N ASP A 58 87.04 119.03 -34.30
CA ASP A 58 86.58 120.12 -33.45
C ASP A 58 87.51 120.22 -32.22
N ASP A 59 87.77 121.43 -31.75
CA ASP A 59 88.57 121.71 -30.54
C ASP A 59 87.80 121.37 -29.24
N SER A 60 86.49 121.12 -29.31
CA SER A 60 85.56 120.95 -28.18
C SER A 60 85.02 119.52 -27.98
N ASP A 61 85.62 118.50 -28.62
CA ASP A 61 85.22 117.08 -28.55
C ASP A 61 83.73 116.78 -28.88
N TYR A 62 83.01 117.72 -29.52
CA TYR A 62 81.56 117.64 -29.71
C TYR A 62 81.15 116.52 -30.65
N ILE A 63 81.86 116.41 -31.78
CA ILE A 63 81.62 115.41 -32.82
C ILE A 63 81.84 113.98 -32.28
N GLU A 64 82.91 113.78 -31.50
CA GLU A 64 83.21 112.49 -30.87
C GLU A 64 82.12 112.13 -29.83
N SER A 65 81.65 113.11 -29.07
CA SER A 65 80.59 112.95 -28.07
C SER A 65 79.23 112.58 -28.69
N ILE A 66 78.86 113.18 -29.82
CA ILE A 66 77.67 112.78 -30.59
C ILE A 66 77.84 111.36 -31.15
N GLY A 67 79.01 111.02 -31.70
CA GLY A 67 79.28 109.65 -32.18
C GLY A 67 79.12 108.60 -31.07
N LYS A 68 79.71 108.86 -29.89
CA LYS A 68 79.55 108.02 -28.69
C LYS A 68 78.09 107.88 -28.26
N LYS A 69 77.32 108.98 -28.26
CA LYS A 69 75.89 108.98 -27.91
C LYS A 69 75.07 108.17 -28.90
N ALA A 70 75.26 108.38 -30.21
CA ALA A 70 74.54 107.65 -31.26
C ALA A 70 74.84 106.14 -31.21
N ALA A 71 76.11 105.76 -31.03
CA ALA A 71 76.50 104.37 -30.85
C ALA A 71 75.88 103.74 -29.59
N ALA A 72 75.88 104.45 -28.46
CA ALA A 72 75.25 103.98 -27.22
C ALA A 72 73.73 103.79 -27.39
N THR A 73 73.03 104.75 -28.01
CA THR A 73 71.60 104.64 -28.30
C THR A 73 71.27 103.49 -29.25
N ALA A 74 72.09 103.25 -30.27
CA ALA A 74 71.92 102.11 -31.17
C ALA A 74 72.09 100.76 -30.45
N VAL A 75 73.08 100.64 -29.55
CA VAL A 75 73.30 99.45 -28.72
C VAL A 75 72.17 99.27 -27.69
N GLU A 76 71.63 100.35 -27.12
CA GLU A 76 70.49 100.29 -26.20
C GLU A 76 69.21 99.84 -26.90
N ASN A 77 68.89 100.42 -28.06
CA ASN A 77 67.75 99.99 -28.88
C ASN A 77 67.86 98.51 -29.26
N ALA A 78 69.03 98.07 -29.75
CA ALA A 78 69.26 96.66 -30.08
C ALA A 78 69.09 95.72 -28.87
N ARG A 79 69.48 96.15 -27.65
CA ARG A 79 69.23 95.39 -26.41
C ARG A 79 67.74 95.33 -26.06
N VAL A 80 67.01 96.42 -26.25
CA VAL A 80 65.54 96.46 -26.03
C VAL A 80 64.83 95.53 -27.02
N ASP A 81 65.23 95.53 -28.30
CA ASP A 81 64.65 94.65 -29.31
C ASP A 81 64.92 93.16 -29.01
N VAL A 82 66.16 92.81 -28.62
CA VAL A 82 66.50 91.45 -28.17
C VAL A 82 65.69 91.06 -26.93
N ALA A 83 65.60 91.92 -25.91
CA ALA A 83 64.84 91.61 -24.70
C ALA A 83 63.33 91.46 -24.97
N ASN A 84 62.75 92.23 -25.90
CA ASN A 84 61.37 92.06 -26.35
C ASN A 84 61.18 90.73 -27.09
N ALA A 85 62.09 90.38 -28.00
CA ALA A 85 62.04 89.11 -28.74
C ALA A 85 62.20 87.88 -27.81
N GLU A 86 63.10 87.95 -26.83
CA GLU A 86 63.26 86.92 -25.79
C GLU A 86 61.99 86.78 -24.93
N ARG A 87 61.41 87.92 -24.48
CA ARG A 87 60.15 87.93 -23.72
C ARG A 87 59.01 87.28 -24.50
N ASP A 88 58.82 87.70 -25.75
CA ASP A 88 57.69 87.26 -26.57
C ASP A 88 57.87 85.79 -27.01
N GLY A 89 59.11 85.36 -27.26
CA GLY A 89 59.47 83.95 -27.44
C GLY A 89 59.18 83.10 -26.20
N ALA A 90 59.54 83.57 -25.01
CA ALA A 90 59.26 82.88 -23.74
C ALA A 90 57.75 82.78 -23.44
N ILE A 91 56.99 83.85 -23.71
CA ILE A 91 55.52 83.83 -23.59
C ILE A 91 54.91 82.84 -24.59
N GLY A 92 55.35 82.86 -25.85
CA GLY A 92 54.89 81.93 -26.88
C GLY A 92 55.16 80.46 -26.52
N ALA A 93 56.37 80.16 -26.04
CA ALA A 93 56.74 78.82 -25.56
C ALA A 93 55.87 78.38 -24.37
N ALA A 94 55.76 79.21 -23.33
CA ALA A 94 54.94 78.89 -22.15
C ALA A 94 53.45 78.69 -22.48
N GLN A 95 52.92 79.44 -23.46
CA GLN A 95 51.54 79.30 -23.89
C GLN A 95 51.31 78.05 -24.77
N ALA A 96 52.29 77.67 -25.60
CA ALA A 96 52.28 76.41 -26.33
C ALA A 96 52.34 75.20 -25.37
N ASP A 97 53.24 75.22 -24.38
CA ASP A 97 53.36 74.16 -23.38
C ASP A 97 52.11 74.04 -22.51
N LYS A 98 51.55 75.15 -22.03
CA LYS A 98 50.26 75.14 -21.32
C LYS A 98 49.15 74.50 -22.17
N THR A 99 49.08 74.84 -23.45
CA THR A 99 48.04 74.30 -24.36
C THR A 99 48.23 72.81 -24.57
N ARG A 100 49.47 72.36 -24.80
CA ARG A 100 49.86 70.94 -24.89
C ARG A 100 49.48 70.18 -23.62
N GLU A 101 49.77 70.70 -22.44
CA GLU A 101 49.49 70.03 -21.17
C GLU A 101 48.00 69.92 -20.86
N VAL A 102 47.23 70.98 -21.11
CA VAL A 102 45.77 70.95 -20.97
C VAL A 102 45.16 69.90 -21.92
N GLN A 103 45.51 69.93 -23.21
CA GLN A 103 44.99 68.96 -24.18
C GLN A 103 45.40 67.52 -23.86
N VAL A 104 46.63 67.28 -23.41
CA VAL A 104 47.06 65.94 -22.99
C VAL A 104 46.27 65.48 -21.75
N ALA A 105 46.07 66.34 -20.75
CA ALA A 105 45.31 66.02 -19.56
C ALA A 105 43.82 65.73 -19.87
N GLU A 106 43.20 66.52 -20.75
CA GLU A 106 41.82 66.31 -21.22
C GLU A 106 41.67 64.96 -21.95
N ASN A 107 42.54 64.66 -22.91
CA ASN A 107 42.54 63.38 -23.64
C ASN A 107 42.77 62.19 -22.69
N VAL A 108 43.67 62.30 -21.71
CA VAL A 108 43.90 61.25 -20.72
C VAL A 108 42.68 61.04 -19.82
N ALA A 109 42.01 62.12 -19.41
CA ALA A 109 40.78 62.05 -18.61
C ALA A 109 39.61 61.43 -19.40
N GLU A 110 39.47 61.78 -20.69
CA GLU A 110 38.46 61.18 -21.58
C GLU A 110 38.74 59.70 -21.84
N ALA A 111 39.99 59.32 -22.14
CA ALA A 111 40.38 57.92 -22.27
C ALA A 111 40.23 57.11 -20.96
N ALA A 112 40.36 57.74 -19.79
CA ALA A 112 40.05 57.11 -18.52
C ALA A 112 38.53 56.89 -18.33
N LYS A 113 37.69 57.88 -18.66
CA LYS A 113 36.23 57.76 -18.65
C LYS A 113 35.75 56.67 -19.62
N GLY A 114 36.24 56.68 -20.86
CA GLY A 114 35.88 55.68 -21.88
C GLY A 114 36.25 54.25 -21.48
N ARG A 115 37.45 54.05 -20.90
CA ARG A 115 37.83 52.74 -20.32
C ARG A 115 36.90 52.31 -19.19
N LYS A 116 36.54 53.21 -18.27
CA LYS A 116 35.63 52.87 -17.16
C LYS A 116 34.19 52.60 -17.60
N ALA A 117 33.72 53.27 -18.65
CA ALA A 117 32.45 52.94 -19.30
C ALA A 117 32.51 51.53 -19.92
N ALA A 118 33.52 51.25 -20.74
CA ALA A 118 33.68 49.94 -21.38
C ALA A 118 33.84 48.78 -20.36
N GLU A 119 34.58 49.00 -19.26
CA GLU A 119 34.68 48.04 -18.15
C GLU A 119 33.31 47.80 -17.47
N ALA A 120 32.50 48.85 -17.30
CA ALA A 120 31.16 48.74 -16.71
C ALA A 120 30.20 47.99 -17.64
N ASP A 121 30.18 48.35 -18.93
CA ASP A 121 29.38 47.69 -19.96
C ASP A 121 29.76 46.20 -20.10
N GLN A 122 31.07 45.90 -20.11
CA GLN A 122 31.57 44.52 -20.11
C GLN A 122 31.10 43.75 -18.88
N ARG A 123 31.18 44.34 -17.67
CA ARG A 123 30.69 43.70 -16.45
C ARG A 123 29.19 43.44 -16.51
N VAL A 124 28.38 44.44 -16.88
CA VAL A 124 26.92 44.29 -17.01
C VAL A 124 26.57 43.20 -18.03
N TYR A 125 27.28 43.13 -19.15
CA TYR A 125 27.09 42.07 -20.14
C TYR A 125 27.44 40.68 -19.59
N VAL A 126 28.59 40.51 -18.93
CA VAL A 126 29.01 39.23 -18.33
C VAL A 126 28.02 38.78 -17.25
N GLU A 127 27.68 39.64 -16.30
CA GLU A 127 26.75 39.33 -15.21
C GLU A 127 25.34 38.98 -15.73
N ASN A 128 24.88 39.63 -16.80
CA ASN A 128 23.61 39.29 -17.46
C ASN A 128 23.67 37.92 -18.15
N GLN A 129 24.78 37.59 -18.82
CA GLN A 129 24.97 36.28 -19.44
C GLN A 129 25.10 35.17 -18.38
N GLU A 130 25.75 35.44 -17.24
CA GLU A 130 25.80 34.53 -16.09
C GLU A 130 24.42 34.35 -15.46
N ALA A 131 23.63 35.42 -15.28
CA ALA A 131 22.25 35.32 -14.80
C ALA A 131 21.35 34.49 -15.73
N ILE A 132 21.50 34.62 -17.05
CA ILE A 132 20.81 33.78 -18.04
C ILE A 132 21.26 32.32 -17.94
N ALA A 133 22.57 32.06 -17.81
CA ALA A 133 23.11 30.71 -17.67
C ALA A 133 22.61 30.03 -16.38
N VAL A 134 22.67 30.72 -15.24
CA VAL A 134 22.16 30.23 -13.94
C VAL A 134 20.65 30.01 -13.99
N SER A 135 19.88 30.87 -14.67
CA SER A 135 18.45 30.65 -14.87
C SER A 135 18.19 29.39 -15.70
N GLY A 136 18.95 29.18 -16.79
CA GLY A 136 18.88 27.97 -17.61
C GLY A 136 19.28 26.69 -16.86
N GLU A 137 20.31 26.76 -16.03
CA GLU A 137 20.74 25.64 -15.16
C GLU A 137 19.66 25.29 -14.13
N ASN A 138 19.08 26.28 -13.45
CA ASN A 138 17.98 26.07 -12.51
C ASN A 138 16.74 25.48 -13.20
N MET A 139 16.41 25.93 -14.42
CA MET A 139 15.32 25.35 -15.21
C MET A 139 15.60 23.89 -15.58
N ALA A 140 16.81 23.58 -16.07
CA ALA A 140 17.21 22.20 -16.39
C ALA A 140 17.23 21.30 -15.15
N GLN A 141 17.69 21.82 -14.00
CA GLN A 141 17.68 21.08 -12.73
C GLN A 141 16.25 20.82 -12.24
N ALA A 142 15.33 21.78 -12.40
CA ALA A 142 13.91 21.59 -12.10
C ALA A 142 13.25 20.56 -13.03
N GLU A 143 13.57 20.59 -14.33
CA GLU A 143 13.09 19.59 -15.30
C GLU A 143 13.62 18.18 -14.98
N ILE A 144 14.90 18.05 -14.63
CA ILE A 144 15.50 16.80 -14.15
C ILE A 144 14.83 16.32 -12.85
N ALA A 145 14.54 17.22 -11.91
CA ALA A 145 13.87 16.87 -10.66
C ALA A 145 12.44 16.36 -10.90
N ASN A 146 11.69 17.03 -11.78
CA ASN A 146 10.35 16.58 -12.19
C ASN A 146 10.39 15.23 -12.90
N ALA A 147 11.28 15.06 -13.89
CA ALA A 147 11.44 13.80 -14.61
C ALA A 147 11.85 12.63 -13.69
N ASN A 148 12.68 12.89 -12.67
CA ASN A 148 13.00 11.90 -11.65
C ASN A 148 11.79 11.59 -10.74
N ALA A 149 11.00 12.59 -10.35
CA ALA A 149 9.78 12.39 -9.57
C ALA A 149 8.73 11.55 -10.33
N ASP A 150 8.49 11.87 -11.61
CA ASP A 150 7.59 11.10 -12.50
C ASP A 150 8.07 9.66 -12.65
N LEU A 151 9.38 9.46 -12.79
CA LEU A 151 10.01 8.15 -12.94
C LEU A 151 9.95 7.33 -11.63
N ASP A 152 10.05 7.98 -10.47
CA ASP A 152 9.88 7.33 -9.17
C ASP A 152 8.40 7.05 -8.83
N GLU A 153 7.46 7.90 -9.24
CA GLU A 153 6.01 7.60 -9.19
C GLU A 153 5.69 6.40 -10.09
N ALA A 154 6.20 6.38 -11.33
CA ALA A 154 6.01 5.27 -12.26
C ALA A 154 6.58 3.95 -11.72
N LYS A 155 7.76 3.97 -11.10
CA LYS A 155 8.34 2.81 -10.39
C LYS A 155 7.50 2.40 -9.19
N ALA A 156 7.05 3.34 -8.35
CA ALA A 156 6.24 3.05 -7.17
C ALA A 156 4.91 2.41 -7.57
N GLY A 157 4.22 2.95 -8.59
CA GLY A 157 3.01 2.38 -9.16
C GLY A 157 3.25 1.02 -9.82
N ALA A 158 4.38 0.81 -10.49
CA ALA A 158 4.75 -0.51 -11.03
C ALA A 158 4.99 -1.53 -9.92
N LYS A 159 5.70 -1.14 -8.85
CA LYS A 159 5.93 -1.98 -7.68
C LYS A 159 4.61 -2.31 -6.96
N GLN A 160 3.75 -1.33 -6.70
CA GLN A 160 2.45 -1.55 -6.07
C GLN A 160 1.58 -2.53 -6.89
N ARG A 161 1.59 -2.42 -8.23
CA ARG A 161 0.90 -3.41 -9.09
C ARG A 161 1.50 -4.81 -8.97
N ALA A 162 2.83 -4.93 -8.90
CA ALA A 162 3.50 -6.22 -8.71
C ALA A 162 3.22 -6.82 -7.31
N ASP A 163 3.28 -6.02 -6.26
CA ASP A 163 3.00 -6.44 -4.87
C ASP A 163 1.53 -6.87 -4.73
N VAL A 164 0.58 -6.13 -5.32
CA VAL A 164 -0.85 -6.52 -5.37
C VAL A 164 -1.05 -7.82 -6.16
N ALA A 165 -0.40 -7.98 -7.32
CA ALA A 165 -0.49 -9.22 -8.10
C ALA A 165 0.06 -10.43 -7.32
N THR A 166 1.16 -10.24 -6.59
CA THR A 166 1.78 -11.28 -5.75
C THR A 166 0.86 -11.65 -4.59
N ALA A 167 0.35 -10.67 -3.84
CA ALA A 167 -0.58 -10.89 -2.74
C ALA A 167 -1.91 -11.52 -3.19
N GLN A 168 -2.41 -11.18 -4.39
CA GLN A 168 -3.58 -11.83 -4.99
C GLN A 168 -3.30 -13.28 -5.37
N ALA A 169 -2.13 -13.58 -5.94
CA ALA A 169 -1.73 -14.94 -6.26
C ALA A 169 -1.55 -15.79 -4.99
N GLU A 170 -0.88 -15.27 -3.96
CA GLU A 170 -0.74 -15.91 -2.66
C GLU A 170 -2.10 -16.16 -2.00
N ALA A 171 -3.00 -15.17 -1.99
CA ALA A 171 -4.35 -15.33 -1.45
C ALA A 171 -5.19 -16.36 -2.23
N ALA A 172 -5.01 -16.47 -3.55
CA ALA A 172 -5.64 -17.50 -4.37
C ALA A 172 -5.09 -18.91 -4.05
N ILE A 173 -3.77 -19.04 -3.89
CA ILE A 173 -3.10 -20.29 -3.49
C ILE A 173 -3.57 -20.72 -2.09
N GLN A 174 -3.60 -19.81 -1.11
CA GLN A 174 -4.06 -20.10 0.25
C GLN A 174 -5.54 -20.52 0.29
N ARG A 175 -6.41 -19.88 -0.51
CA ARG A 175 -7.81 -20.32 -0.64
C ARG A 175 -7.94 -21.70 -1.28
N ALA A 176 -7.11 -22.03 -2.27
CA ALA A 176 -7.10 -23.35 -2.90
C ALA A 176 -6.68 -24.44 -1.88
N PHE A 177 -5.58 -24.23 -1.14
CA PHE A 177 -5.15 -25.15 -0.08
C PHE A 177 -6.18 -25.28 1.05
N ALA A 178 -6.81 -24.18 1.48
CA ALA A 178 -7.84 -24.22 2.51
C ALA A 178 -9.08 -25.01 2.05
N GLY A 179 -9.48 -24.86 0.78
CA GLY A 179 -10.57 -25.66 0.19
C GLY A 179 -10.23 -27.14 0.06
N GLU A 180 -8.99 -27.47 -0.35
CA GLU A 180 -8.53 -28.87 -0.40
C GLU A 180 -8.50 -29.52 1.00
N GLU A 181 -8.04 -28.78 2.01
CA GLU A 181 -8.05 -29.23 3.41
C GLU A 181 -9.48 -29.40 3.96
N GLU A 182 -10.40 -28.48 3.65
CA GLU A 182 -11.81 -28.58 4.05
C GLU A 182 -12.48 -29.83 3.44
N GLU A 183 -12.27 -30.09 2.15
CA GLU A 183 -12.79 -31.28 1.47
C GLU A 183 -12.12 -32.57 2.00
N ARG A 184 -10.82 -32.53 2.34
CA ARG A 184 -10.13 -33.65 3.00
C ARG A 184 -10.71 -33.95 4.38
N LEU A 185 -11.01 -32.92 5.18
CA LEU A 185 -11.63 -33.07 6.48
C LEU A 185 -13.05 -33.62 6.37
N LYS A 186 -13.88 -33.08 5.48
CA LYS A 186 -15.22 -33.63 5.16
C LYS A 186 -15.15 -35.09 4.74
N ALA A 187 -14.23 -35.44 3.83
CA ALA A 187 -14.05 -36.83 3.40
C ALA A 187 -13.67 -37.75 4.57
N SER A 188 -12.80 -37.29 5.48
CA SER A 188 -12.41 -38.07 6.68
C SER A 188 -13.56 -38.23 7.68
N GLU A 189 -14.42 -37.21 7.83
CA GLU A 189 -15.61 -37.25 8.68
C GLU A 189 -16.68 -38.18 8.09
N ILE A 190 -16.96 -38.07 6.79
CA ILE A 190 -17.84 -38.99 6.05
C ILE A 190 -17.35 -40.44 6.17
N VAL A 191 -16.04 -40.70 6.07
CA VAL A 191 -15.48 -42.05 6.28
C VAL A 191 -15.70 -42.51 7.73
N ARG A 192 -15.49 -41.65 8.72
CA ARG A 192 -15.75 -41.97 10.13
C ARG A 192 -17.23 -42.26 10.41
N GLU A 193 -18.15 -41.46 9.88
CA GLU A 193 -19.59 -41.68 10.00
C GLU A 193 -20.03 -42.99 9.31
N ASN A 194 -19.50 -43.29 8.12
CA ASN A 194 -19.77 -44.56 7.45
C ASN A 194 -19.23 -45.76 8.24
N ILE A 195 -18.05 -45.67 8.84
CA ILE A 195 -17.51 -46.70 9.74
C ILE A 195 -18.41 -46.86 10.98
N GLN A 196 -18.87 -45.77 11.60
CA GLN A 196 -19.78 -45.84 12.74
C GLN A 196 -21.13 -46.46 12.37
N LYS A 197 -21.70 -46.09 11.21
CA LYS A 197 -22.93 -46.69 10.68
C LYS A 197 -22.74 -48.20 10.45
N GLN A 198 -21.65 -48.62 9.80
CA GLN A 198 -21.33 -50.03 9.60
C GLN A 198 -21.11 -50.78 10.93
N GLN A 199 -20.46 -50.15 11.91
CA GLN A 199 -20.30 -50.74 13.25
C GLN A 199 -21.65 -50.94 13.94
N ILE A 200 -22.58 -49.99 13.84
CA ILE A 200 -23.94 -50.11 14.40
C ILE A 200 -24.73 -51.19 13.66
N GLU A 201 -24.65 -51.25 12.33
CA GLU A 201 -25.31 -52.26 11.50
C GLU A 201 -24.81 -53.68 11.81
N ILE A 202 -23.49 -53.87 11.87
CA ILE A 202 -22.85 -55.14 12.25
C ILE A 202 -23.17 -55.51 13.70
N ALA A 203 -23.20 -54.55 14.63
CA ALA A 203 -23.55 -54.81 16.03
C ALA A 203 -25.03 -55.21 16.19
N ALA A 204 -25.93 -54.57 15.44
CA ALA A 204 -27.35 -54.91 15.41
C ALA A 204 -27.59 -56.29 14.77
N GLU A 205 -26.88 -56.62 13.68
CA GLU A 205 -26.94 -57.94 13.06
C GLU A 205 -26.37 -59.02 14.00
N ALA A 206 -25.22 -58.77 14.64
CA ALA A 206 -24.62 -59.69 15.62
C ALA A 206 -25.52 -59.92 16.83
N GLU A 207 -26.20 -58.90 17.34
CA GLU A 207 -27.17 -59.04 18.44
C GLU A 207 -28.43 -59.79 17.98
N ALA A 208 -28.94 -59.51 16.78
CA ALA A 208 -30.06 -60.24 16.20
C ALA A 208 -29.72 -61.73 15.98
N GLU A 209 -28.51 -62.04 15.52
CA GLU A 209 -28.06 -63.42 15.35
C GLU A 209 -27.78 -64.11 16.69
N ARG A 210 -27.24 -63.39 17.69
CA ARG A 210 -27.11 -63.89 19.07
C ARG A 210 -28.48 -64.27 19.64
N GLN A 211 -29.48 -63.40 19.51
CA GLN A 211 -30.86 -63.69 19.94
C GLN A 211 -31.46 -64.87 19.18
N ARG A 212 -31.26 -64.97 17.85
CA ARG A 212 -31.69 -66.15 17.06
C ARG A 212 -31.02 -67.45 17.53
N ARG A 213 -29.73 -67.42 17.89
CA ARG A 213 -29.02 -68.61 18.41
C ARG A 213 -29.46 -68.99 19.82
N VAL A 214 -29.70 -68.01 20.70
CA VAL A 214 -30.25 -68.26 22.04
C VAL A 214 -31.65 -68.86 21.95
N ALA A 215 -32.56 -68.25 21.17
CA ALA A 215 -33.93 -68.74 20.99
C ALA A 215 -33.97 -70.15 20.34
N ARG A 216 -33.04 -70.47 19.43
CA ARG A 216 -32.89 -71.85 18.92
C ARG A 216 -32.40 -72.82 19.99
N GLY A 217 -31.38 -72.45 20.76
CA GLY A 217 -30.88 -73.28 21.86
C GLY A 217 -31.93 -73.53 22.95
N GLU A 218 -32.76 -72.54 23.24
CA GLU A 218 -33.93 -72.67 24.14
C GLU A 218 -34.99 -73.60 23.54
N ALA A 219 -35.32 -73.46 22.26
CA ALA A 219 -36.26 -74.35 21.58
C ALA A 219 -35.77 -75.81 21.53
N ASP A 220 -34.49 -76.03 21.19
CA ASP A 220 -33.85 -77.35 21.16
C ASP A 220 -33.81 -77.98 22.56
N ALA A 221 -33.53 -77.19 23.60
CA ALA A 221 -33.55 -77.66 25.00
C ALA A 221 -34.97 -78.05 25.44
N ILE A 222 -35.99 -77.25 25.09
CA ILE A 222 -37.39 -77.54 25.38
C ILE A 222 -37.85 -78.83 24.66
N LEU A 223 -37.50 -78.99 23.38
CA LEU A 223 -37.77 -80.21 22.62
C LEU A 223 -37.10 -81.44 23.24
N ALA A 224 -35.84 -81.33 23.67
CA ALA A 224 -35.13 -82.41 24.32
C ALA A 224 -35.76 -82.84 25.66
N VAL A 225 -36.27 -81.89 26.46
CA VAL A 225 -37.03 -82.18 27.69
C VAL A 225 -38.33 -82.91 27.36
N TYR A 226 -39.15 -82.39 26.45
CA TYR A 226 -40.41 -83.04 26.08
C TYR A 226 -40.22 -84.42 25.42
N GLU A 227 -39.16 -84.61 24.62
CA GLU A 227 -38.82 -85.94 24.10
C GLU A 227 -38.40 -86.92 25.20
N ALA A 228 -37.65 -86.45 26.20
CA ALA A 228 -37.24 -87.27 27.33
C ALA A 228 -38.45 -87.66 28.21
N GLU A 229 -39.36 -86.73 28.47
CA GLU A 229 -40.63 -86.99 29.16
C GLU A 229 -41.52 -87.96 28.37
N ALA A 230 -41.68 -87.75 27.06
CA ALA A 230 -42.47 -88.64 26.21
C ALA A 230 -41.90 -90.07 26.19
N LYS A 231 -40.57 -90.24 26.06
CA LYS A 231 -39.90 -91.54 26.14
C LYS A 231 -40.05 -92.18 27.52
N GLY A 232 -39.95 -91.40 28.60
CA GLY A 232 -40.17 -91.88 29.97
C GLY A 232 -41.61 -92.38 30.19
N ILE A 233 -42.60 -91.60 29.75
CA ILE A 233 -44.03 -91.96 29.83
C ILE A 233 -44.31 -93.21 29.00
N GLN A 234 -43.78 -93.33 27.78
CA GLN A 234 -43.89 -94.53 26.96
C GLN A 234 -43.32 -95.77 27.67
N GLN A 235 -42.13 -95.69 28.27
CA GLN A 235 -41.55 -96.82 29.01
C GLN A 235 -42.40 -97.23 30.22
N VAL A 236 -42.99 -96.29 30.95
CA VAL A 236 -43.92 -96.57 32.06
C VAL A 236 -45.21 -97.22 31.56
N LEU A 237 -45.75 -96.79 30.42
CA LEU A 237 -46.95 -97.38 29.81
C LEU A 237 -46.68 -98.79 29.28
N ASP A 238 -45.56 -99.02 28.61
CA ASP A 238 -45.11 -100.35 28.16
C ASP A 238 -44.90 -101.32 29.33
N ALA A 239 -44.30 -100.84 30.42
CA ALA A 239 -44.14 -101.63 31.64
C ALA A 239 -45.49 -102.00 32.27
N LYS A 240 -46.45 -101.06 32.31
CA LYS A 240 -47.83 -101.32 32.76
C LYS A 240 -48.56 -102.30 31.84
N ALA A 241 -48.44 -102.16 30.53
CA ALA A 241 -49.05 -103.06 29.55
C ALA A 241 -48.53 -104.50 29.72
N LYS A 242 -47.21 -104.68 29.85
CA LYS A 242 -46.59 -105.99 30.16
C LYS A 242 -47.05 -106.53 31.52
N GLY A 243 -47.19 -105.68 32.54
CA GLY A 243 -47.73 -106.05 33.85
C GLY A 243 -49.16 -106.58 33.77
N TYR A 244 -50.06 -105.86 33.10
CA TYR A 244 -51.43 -106.29 32.88
C TYR A 244 -51.52 -107.59 32.05
N GLN A 245 -50.67 -107.75 31.04
CA GLN A 245 -50.65 -108.96 30.22
C GLN A 245 -50.19 -110.19 31.03
N ASN A 246 -49.25 -110.03 31.96
CA ASN A 246 -48.86 -111.08 32.90
C ASN A 246 -49.99 -111.43 33.90
N LEU A 247 -50.75 -110.44 34.38
CA LEU A 247 -51.94 -110.66 35.22
C LEU A 247 -53.02 -111.46 34.49
N VAL A 248 -53.33 -111.11 33.23
CA VAL A 248 -54.32 -111.84 32.41
C VAL A 248 -53.87 -113.28 32.15
N ASN A 249 -52.59 -113.50 31.83
CA ASN A 249 -52.04 -114.84 31.63
C ASN A 249 -52.05 -115.69 32.92
N SER A 250 -51.96 -115.07 34.10
CA SER A 250 -51.98 -115.78 35.39
C SER A 250 -53.39 -116.22 35.81
N ALA A 251 -54.44 -115.59 35.28
CA ALA A 251 -55.85 -115.86 35.61
C ALA A 251 -56.49 -116.99 34.76
N SER A 252 -55.69 -117.96 34.31
CA SER A 252 -56.11 -119.12 33.47
C SER A 252 -57.01 -118.78 32.26
N GLY A 253 -56.91 -117.56 31.75
CA GLY A 253 -57.63 -117.12 30.55
C GLY A 253 -59.11 -116.78 30.74
N ASP A 254 -59.62 -116.60 31.96
CA ASP A 254 -60.97 -116.06 32.18
C ASP A 254 -60.93 -114.51 32.32
N PRO A 255 -61.45 -113.74 31.34
CA PRO A 255 -61.45 -112.28 31.39
C PRO A 255 -62.26 -111.73 32.57
N LYS A 256 -63.26 -112.46 33.09
CA LYS A 256 -64.06 -112.01 34.23
C LYS A 256 -63.29 -112.06 35.55
N ALA A 257 -62.42 -113.06 35.72
CA ALA A 257 -61.55 -113.17 36.89
C ALA A 257 -60.44 -112.11 36.87
N ALA A 258 -59.85 -111.84 35.70
CA ALA A 258 -58.89 -110.75 35.55
C ALA A 258 -59.54 -109.37 35.79
N ALA A 259 -60.78 -109.17 35.33
CA ALA A 259 -61.52 -107.93 35.55
C ALA A 259 -61.91 -107.70 37.02
N THR A 260 -62.33 -108.72 37.78
CA THR A 260 -62.60 -108.56 39.21
C THR A 260 -61.33 -108.30 40.01
N LEU A 261 -60.20 -108.93 39.66
CA LEU A 261 -58.91 -108.67 40.33
C LEU A 261 -58.41 -107.23 40.04
N LEU A 262 -58.53 -106.75 38.80
CA LEU A 262 -58.28 -105.36 38.43
C LEU A 262 -59.24 -104.38 39.13
N MET A 263 -60.52 -104.73 39.32
CA MET A 263 -61.44 -103.89 40.09
C MET A 263 -61.03 -103.82 41.56
N VAL A 264 -60.58 -104.91 42.19
CA VAL A 264 -60.06 -104.88 43.57
C VAL A 264 -58.82 -103.98 43.68
N GLU A 265 -57.87 -104.06 42.75
CA GLU A 265 -56.70 -103.17 42.71
C GLU A 265 -57.12 -101.69 42.49
N LYS A 266 -58.10 -101.43 41.63
CA LYS A 266 -58.58 -100.06 41.37
C LYS A 266 -59.53 -99.51 42.43
N ILE A 267 -60.18 -100.34 43.25
CA ILE A 267 -60.95 -99.87 44.41
C ILE A 267 -60.07 -99.10 45.39
N GLU A 268 -58.84 -99.53 45.66
CA GLU A 268 -57.91 -98.77 46.51
C GLU A 268 -57.62 -97.37 45.92
N SER A 269 -57.35 -97.30 44.61
CA SER A 269 -57.13 -96.01 43.93
C SER A 269 -58.38 -95.12 43.85
N MET A 270 -59.57 -95.70 43.74
CA MET A 270 -60.83 -94.95 43.77
C MET A 270 -61.16 -94.42 45.17
N VAL A 271 -60.96 -95.24 46.22
CA VAL A 271 -61.13 -94.80 47.61
C VAL A 271 -60.13 -93.70 47.95
N ALA A 272 -58.87 -93.81 47.52
CA ALA A 272 -57.88 -92.74 47.69
C ALA A 272 -58.32 -91.44 47.00
N ALA A 273 -58.74 -91.51 45.73
CA ALA A 273 -59.23 -90.35 44.99
C ALA A 273 -60.50 -89.74 45.59
N GLN A 274 -61.41 -90.55 46.16
CA GLN A 274 -62.61 -90.06 46.84
C GLN A 274 -62.30 -89.40 48.18
N VAL A 275 -61.35 -89.92 48.96
CA VAL A 275 -60.86 -89.25 50.18
C VAL A 275 -60.15 -87.93 49.85
N GLU A 276 -59.41 -87.87 48.75
CA GLU A 276 -58.72 -86.66 48.29
C GLU A 276 -59.70 -85.61 47.74
N ALA A 277 -60.74 -86.02 47.02
CA ALA A 277 -61.84 -85.14 46.61
C ALA A 277 -62.61 -84.56 47.81
N ILE A 278 -62.89 -85.36 48.84
CA ILE A 278 -63.53 -84.90 50.08
C ILE A 278 -62.61 -83.94 50.85
N ARG A 279 -61.29 -84.16 50.88
CA ARG A 279 -60.32 -83.25 51.52
C ARG A 279 -60.23 -81.88 50.87
N ASN A 280 -60.48 -81.78 49.55
CA ASN A 280 -60.39 -80.51 48.82
C ASN A 280 -61.69 -79.69 48.82
N LEU A 281 -62.78 -80.19 49.43
CA LEU A 281 -64.01 -79.43 49.67
C LEU A 281 -63.87 -78.43 50.83
N LYS A 282 -63.11 -77.35 50.60
CA LYS A 282 -63.17 -76.13 51.42
C LYS A 282 -64.23 -75.17 50.89
N ILE A 283 -65.44 -75.27 51.43
CA ILE A 283 -66.50 -74.27 51.18
C ILE A 283 -66.26 -73.07 52.12
N ASP A 284 -65.23 -72.27 51.83
CA ASP A 284 -64.76 -71.20 52.73
C ASP A 284 -65.60 -69.91 52.70
N LYS A 285 -66.52 -69.73 51.74
CA LYS A 285 -67.48 -68.60 51.76
C LYS A 285 -68.72 -68.79 50.89
N VAL A 286 -69.88 -68.99 51.51
CA VAL A 286 -71.19 -68.80 50.85
C VAL A 286 -71.58 -67.33 50.96
N THR A 287 -71.87 -66.66 49.84
CA THR A 287 -72.36 -65.28 49.83
C THR A 287 -73.78 -65.28 49.26
N VAL A 288 -74.78 -65.27 50.14
CA VAL A 288 -76.19 -65.09 49.75
C VAL A 288 -76.44 -63.60 49.55
N TRP A 289 -76.88 -63.21 48.36
CA TRP A 289 -77.52 -61.91 48.13
C TRP A 289 -79.02 -62.12 48.18
N ASP A 290 -79.63 -61.73 49.29
CA ASP A 290 -81.06 -61.57 49.42
C ASP A 290 -81.46 -60.15 49.00
N GLY A 291 -82.54 -60.07 48.23
CA GLY A 291 -83.01 -58.86 47.57
C GLY A 291 -84.48 -59.02 47.20
N GLY A 292 -85.34 -59.07 48.22
CA GLY A 292 -86.81 -59.04 48.03
C GLY A 292 -87.32 -57.76 47.33
N ASN A 293 -88.61 -57.66 47.00
CA ASN A 293 -89.73 -58.35 47.64
C ASN A 293 -91.04 -58.31 46.80
N ASN A 294 -91.48 -59.47 46.30
CA ASN A 294 -92.80 -59.91 45.74
C ASN A 294 -92.62 -60.76 44.45
N ASP A 295 -93.56 -61.61 43.99
CA ASP A 295 -94.97 -61.80 44.44
C ASP A 295 -95.41 -63.28 44.49
N ASP A 296 -94.59 -64.20 44.99
CA ASP A 296 -95.08 -65.52 45.42
C ASP A 296 -94.26 -66.04 46.62
N GLY A 297 -94.92 -66.74 47.54
CA GLY A 297 -94.51 -66.91 48.95
C GLY A 297 -93.35 -67.86 49.24
N SER A 298 -92.26 -67.84 48.47
CA SER A 298 -91.08 -68.70 48.65
C SER A 298 -89.77 -67.91 48.72
N SER A 299 -88.93 -68.19 49.72
CA SER A 299 -87.66 -67.48 49.92
C SER A 299 -86.54 -68.05 49.03
N ALA A 300 -85.59 -67.21 48.60
CA ALA A 300 -84.51 -67.55 47.65
C ALA A 300 -83.67 -68.81 47.99
N THR A 301 -83.71 -69.29 49.22
CA THR A 301 -83.11 -70.57 49.65
C THR A 301 -83.72 -71.81 49.00
N SER A 302 -85.00 -71.84 48.64
CA SER A 302 -85.62 -73.00 47.96
C SER A 302 -85.21 -73.09 46.49
N ASN A 303 -85.10 -71.97 45.79
CA ASN A 303 -84.67 -71.94 44.38
C ASN A 303 -83.21 -72.35 44.19
N PHE A 304 -82.32 -72.07 45.15
CA PHE A 304 -80.93 -72.58 45.09
C PHE A 304 -80.90 -74.12 45.12
N VAL A 305 -81.65 -74.75 46.03
CA VAL A 305 -81.70 -76.21 46.14
C VAL A 305 -82.35 -76.85 44.90
N SER A 306 -83.41 -76.26 44.35
CA SER A 306 -84.01 -76.73 43.10
C SER A 306 -83.04 -76.61 41.91
N SER A 307 -82.31 -75.49 41.80
CA SER A 307 -81.32 -75.29 40.72
C SER A 307 -80.12 -76.26 40.83
N LEU A 308 -79.75 -76.68 42.04
CA LEU A 308 -78.69 -77.66 42.25
C LEU A 308 -79.12 -79.07 41.80
N VAL A 309 -80.40 -79.43 42.00
CA VAL A 309 -80.99 -80.68 41.49
C VAL A 309 -81.10 -80.68 39.96
N GLN A 310 -81.37 -79.53 39.33
CA GLN A 310 -81.32 -79.38 37.86
C GLN A 310 -79.90 -79.26 37.27
N SER A 311 -78.88 -79.00 38.08
CA SER A 311 -77.48 -78.86 37.61
C SER A 311 -76.71 -80.19 37.51
N LEU A 312 -77.32 -81.31 37.90
CA LEU A 312 -76.83 -82.64 37.57
C LEU A 312 -77.30 -83.00 36.15
N PRO A 313 -76.43 -82.98 35.12
CA PRO A 313 -76.80 -83.53 33.83
C PRO A 313 -77.18 -85.01 34.01
N PRO A 314 -78.29 -85.50 33.42
CA PRO A 314 -78.70 -86.89 33.58
C PRO A 314 -77.56 -87.82 33.14
N ILE A 315 -77.01 -88.59 34.08
CA ILE A 315 -75.89 -89.51 33.81
C ILE A 315 -76.26 -90.53 32.70
N HIS A 316 -77.55 -90.80 32.55
CA HIS A 316 -78.13 -91.63 31.52
C HIS A 316 -78.01 -91.07 30.08
N ASP A 317 -77.96 -89.75 29.88
CA ASP A 317 -77.79 -89.15 28.54
C ASP A 317 -76.34 -89.28 28.06
N VAL A 318 -75.37 -89.13 28.97
CA VAL A 318 -73.94 -89.32 28.67
C VAL A 318 -73.64 -90.80 28.37
N ALA A 319 -74.28 -91.73 29.10
CA ALA A 319 -74.13 -93.17 28.87
C ALA A 319 -74.68 -93.62 27.50
N LYS A 320 -75.85 -93.10 27.08
CA LYS A 320 -76.42 -93.39 25.74
C LYS A 320 -75.58 -92.83 24.60
N MET A 321 -74.98 -91.64 24.78
CA MET A 321 -74.08 -91.07 23.77
C MET A 321 -72.74 -91.84 23.64
N ALA A 322 -72.38 -92.61 24.68
CA ALA A 322 -71.22 -93.51 24.70
C ALA A 322 -71.54 -94.97 24.30
N GLY A 323 -72.80 -95.30 23.98
CA GLY A 323 -73.21 -96.59 23.45
C GLY A 323 -73.19 -97.77 24.44
N VAL A 324 -73.37 -97.51 25.74
CA VAL A 324 -73.36 -98.56 26.79
C VAL A 324 -74.62 -98.45 27.65
N ASP A 325 -75.52 -99.42 27.54
CA ASP A 325 -76.67 -99.57 28.44
C ASP A 325 -76.21 -100.11 29.80
N LEU A 326 -76.63 -99.44 30.89
CA LEU A 326 -76.33 -99.80 32.27
C LEU A 326 -77.51 -100.57 32.89
N PRO A 327 -77.28 -101.57 33.77
CA PRO A 327 -78.37 -102.46 34.22
C PRO A 327 -79.32 -101.83 35.25
N ASP A 328 -80.57 -102.29 35.25
CA ASP A 328 -81.76 -101.70 35.91
C ASP A 328 -81.73 -101.54 37.45
N TYR A 329 -80.63 -101.86 38.13
CA TYR A 329 -80.54 -101.74 39.60
C TYR A 329 -80.18 -100.33 40.09
N LEU A 330 -79.86 -99.40 39.19
CA LEU A 330 -79.49 -98.00 39.53
C LEU A 330 -80.68 -97.03 39.64
N GLY A 331 -81.91 -97.56 39.57
CA GLY A 331 -83.14 -96.82 39.83
C GLY A 331 -83.82 -96.31 38.55
N SER A 332 -85.05 -96.77 38.34
CA SER A 332 -85.97 -96.21 37.35
C SER A 332 -86.64 -94.95 37.91
N MET A 333 -86.84 -93.95 37.06
CA MET A 333 -87.75 -92.83 37.32
C MET A 333 -89.01 -93.06 36.50
N SER A 334 -90.17 -92.94 37.13
CA SER A 334 -91.47 -93.26 36.54
C SER A 334 -91.89 -92.25 35.47
N GLU A 335 -92.57 -92.76 34.45
CA GLU A 335 -93.33 -91.95 33.49
C GLU A 335 -94.47 -91.22 34.21
N GLU A 336 -94.63 -89.93 33.94
CA GLU A 336 -95.93 -89.25 34.02
C GLU A 336 -96.25 -88.74 32.61
N GLU A 337 -97.23 -89.37 31.98
CA GLU A 337 -97.93 -88.82 30.82
C GLU A 337 -98.71 -87.57 31.28
N GLY A 338 -98.70 -86.50 30.48
CA GLY A 338 -99.37 -85.25 30.82
C GLY A 338 -100.85 -85.23 30.42
N GLU A 339 -101.57 -84.18 30.83
CA GLU A 339 -102.85 -83.80 30.23
C GLU A 339 -103.07 -82.27 30.31
N ASP A 340 -102.98 -81.65 29.12
CA ASP A 340 -103.87 -80.64 28.50
C ASP A 340 -104.46 -79.42 29.24
N GLY A 341 -104.47 -78.31 28.48
CA GLY A 341 -105.18 -77.04 28.72
C GLY A 341 -104.35 -75.85 28.20
N GLU A 342 -104.62 -75.22 27.05
CA GLU A 342 -105.76 -75.30 26.08
C GLU A 342 -105.28 -75.58 24.64
#